data_AF-X1UBE2-F1
#
_entry.id   AF-X1UBE2-F1
#
_cell.length_a   1.000
_cell.length_b   1.000
_cell.length_c   1.000
_cell.angle_alpha   90.00
_cell.angle_beta   90.00
_cell.angle_gamma   90.00
#
_symmetry.space_group_name_H-M   'P 1'
#
loop_
_entity.id
_entity.type
_entity.pdbx_description
1 polymer ?
#
loop_
_entity_poly.entity_id
_entity_poly.type
_entity_poly.pdbx_seq_one_letter_code
_entity_poly.pdbx_strand_id
1 'polypeptide(L)'
;GTIDAAVGPWMSEYWDLKLFEFAKYILQPDILPTGSSPYLVNMDFWNSLPEDLQQCFYAASWENSLMMLDLYDYDLECWVEMKAEGCEKTYLSPEDVSEFRMVAVELWDEIGAKDPINAKLIVILKDYMTDLGYFD
;
A
#
# COMPACT_ATOMS: atom_id res chain seq x y z
N GLY A 1 -4.23 20.18 15.74
CA GLY A 1 -5.07 19.01 16.02
C GLY A 1 -6.47 19.21 15.51
N THR A 2 -6.63 19.36 14.19
CA THR A 2 -7.95 19.23 13.52
C THR A 2 -8.25 17.75 13.22
N ILE A 3 -7.20 16.96 13.06
CA ILE A 3 -7.20 15.49 12.99
C ILE A 3 -6.23 14.97 14.06
N ASP A 4 -6.47 13.74 14.50
CA ASP A 4 -5.68 13.06 15.55
C ASP A 4 -4.73 12.01 14.98
N ALA A 5 -5.04 11.48 13.79
CA ALA A 5 -4.22 10.49 13.09
C ALA A 5 -4.38 10.63 11.57
N ALA A 6 -3.40 10.14 10.83
CA ALA A 6 -3.44 9.98 9.38
C ALA A 6 -2.89 8.60 9.02
N VAL A 7 -3.43 8.00 7.96
CA VAL A 7 -2.91 6.76 7.39
C VAL A 7 -1.96 7.13 6.24
N GLY A 8 -0.79 6.50 6.19
CA GLY A 8 0.35 6.93 5.38
C GLY A 8 1.03 8.19 5.94
N PRO A 9 1.98 8.79 5.21
CA PRO A 9 2.69 8.27 4.02
C PRO A 9 3.78 7.24 4.40
N TRP A 10 4.63 6.83 3.45
CA TRP A 10 5.80 5.97 3.72
C TRP A 10 6.74 6.64 4.73
N MET A 11 7.66 5.90 5.37
CA MET A 11 8.51 6.49 6.42
C MET A 11 9.42 7.59 5.87
N SER A 12 9.94 7.41 4.66
CA SER A 12 10.69 8.41 3.91
C SER A 12 9.90 9.68 3.67
N GLU A 13 8.67 9.57 3.19
CA GLU A 13 7.78 10.71 2.96
C GLU A 13 7.38 11.40 4.29
N TYR A 14 7.18 10.61 5.35
CA TYR A 14 6.88 11.10 6.69
C TYR A 14 8.01 11.97 7.24
N TRP A 15 9.26 11.55 6.97
CA TRP A 15 10.47 12.30 7.26
C TRP A 15 10.60 13.56 6.39
N ASP A 16 10.48 13.43 5.08
CA ASP A 16 10.65 14.54 4.12
C ASP A 16 9.63 15.66 4.36
N LEU A 17 8.40 15.30 4.71
CA LEU A 17 7.32 16.23 5.07
C LEU A 17 7.39 16.72 6.52
N LYS A 18 8.35 16.23 7.30
CA LYS A 18 8.57 16.57 8.71
C LYS A 18 7.37 16.30 9.61
N LEU A 19 6.57 15.28 9.29
CA LEU A 19 5.38 14.93 10.07
C LEU A 19 5.75 14.47 11.48
N PHE A 20 6.97 13.96 11.66
CA PHE A 20 7.54 13.57 12.95
C PHE A 20 7.66 14.73 13.95
N GLU A 21 7.65 15.99 13.51
CA GLU A 21 7.61 17.14 14.43
C GLU A 21 6.28 17.24 15.19
N PHE A 22 5.20 16.69 14.60
CA PHE A 22 3.83 16.84 15.13
C PHE A 22 3.21 15.53 15.60
N ALA A 23 3.60 14.40 15.02
CA ALA A 23 3.08 13.08 15.39
C ALA A 23 4.25 12.12 15.67
N LYS A 24 4.34 11.67 16.93
CA LYS A 24 5.45 10.85 17.43
C LYS A 24 5.16 9.36 17.46
N TYR A 25 3.90 8.95 17.32
CA TYR A 25 3.50 7.55 17.42
C TYR A 25 3.14 6.99 16.05
N ILE A 26 3.83 5.93 15.64
CA ILE A 26 3.57 5.21 14.40
C ILE A 26 2.93 3.87 14.73
N LEU A 27 1.65 3.71 14.39
CA LEU A 27 0.90 2.49 14.66
C LEU A 27 1.39 1.33 13.76
N GLN A 28 1.41 0.13 14.32
CA GLN A 28 1.77 -1.12 13.68
C GLN A 28 0.74 -2.22 14.01
N PRO A 29 0.51 -3.23 13.14
CA PRO A 29 1.04 -3.29 11.78
C PRO A 29 0.49 -2.16 10.91
N ASP A 30 1.16 -1.88 9.79
CA ASP A 30 0.62 -0.95 8.81
C ASP A 30 -0.73 -1.48 8.30
N ILE A 31 -1.73 -0.60 8.31
CA ILE A 31 -3.09 -0.90 7.87
C ILE A 31 -3.15 -0.93 6.33
N LEU A 32 -2.24 -0.21 5.66
CA LEU A 32 -2.08 -0.20 4.20
C LEU A 32 -0.62 -0.56 3.85
N PRO A 33 -0.21 -1.83 4.05
CA PRO A 33 1.20 -2.22 3.97
C PRO A 33 1.80 -2.14 2.56
N THR A 34 0.96 -1.96 1.54
CA THR A 34 1.37 -1.88 0.14
C THR A 34 0.50 -0.90 -0.62
N GLY A 35 1.11 -0.03 -1.42
CA GLY A 35 0.43 0.77 -2.43
C GLY A 35 0.85 0.34 -3.83
N SER A 36 -0.08 0.30 -4.78
CA SER A 36 0.23 0.19 -6.20
C SER A 36 -0.01 1.53 -6.90
N SER A 37 0.96 1.97 -7.68
CA SER A 37 0.85 3.19 -8.49
C SER A 37 0.76 2.78 -9.97
N PRO A 38 -0.46 2.62 -10.52
CA PRO A 38 -0.60 2.18 -11.90
C PRO A 38 -0.19 3.29 -12.88
N TYR A 39 0.49 2.89 -13.95
CA TYR A 39 0.62 3.75 -15.13
C TYR A 39 -0.67 3.71 -15.93
N LEU A 40 -1.35 4.86 -16.03
CA LEU A 40 -2.57 5.00 -16.82
C LEU A 40 -2.24 5.73 -18.12
N VAL A 41 -2.62 5.12 -19.24
CA VAL A 41 -2.39 5.66 -20.59
C VAL A 41 -3.73 5.78 -21.32
N ASN A 42 -3.91 6.83 -22.11
CA ASN A 42 -5.07 6.96 -22.99
C ASN A 42 -5.06 5.82 -24.02
N MET A 43 -6.19 5.11 -24.16
CA MET A 43 -6.26 3.93 -25.02
C MET A 43 -6.12 4.24 -26.51
N ASP A 44 -6.58 5.40 -26.98
CA ASP A 44 -6.41 5.79 -28.39
C ASP A 44 -4.94 6.03 -28.71
N PHE A 45 -4.23 6.70 -27.80
CA PHE A 45 -2.78 6.89 -27.91
C PHE A 45 -2.06 5.54 -27.84
N TRP A 46 -2.37 4.70 -26.84
CA TRP A 46 -1.78 3.37 -26.70
C TRP A 46 -1.93 2.53 -27.98
N ASN A 47 -3.13 2.50 -28.56
CA ASN A 47 -3.42 1.76 -29.77
C ASN A 47 -2.77 2.36 -31.03
N SER A 48 -2.36 3.63 -30.99
CA SER A 48 -1.62 4.26 -32.09
C SER A 48 -0.12 3.99 -32.06
N LEU A 49 0.41 3.46 -30.94
CA LEU A 49 1.81 3.09 -30.82
C LEU A 49 2.10 1.81 -31.60
N PRO A 50 3.23 1.75 -32.33
CA PRO A 50 3.81 0.49 -32.80
C PRO A 50 4.02 -0.52 -31.67
N GLU A 51 3.94 -1.81 -32.00
CA GLU A 51 4.05 -2.90 -31.01
C GLU A 51 5.39 -2.89 -30.26
N ASP A 52 6.50 -2.58 -30.92
CA ASP A 52 7.81 -2.46 -30.29
C ASP A 52 7.84 -1.36 -29.22
N LEU A 53 7.20 -0.22 -29.47
CA LEU A 53 7.09 0.85 -28.48
C LEU A 53 6.15 0.50 -27.31
N GLN A 54 5.07 -0.24 -27.56
CA GLN A 54 4.23 -0.78 -26.48
C GLN A 54 5.04 -1.71 -25.58
N GLN A 55 5.86 -2.59 -26.16
CA GLN A 55 6.75 -3.48 -25.39
C GLN A 55 7.82 -2.71 -24.62
N CYS A 56 8.44 -1.69 -25.22
CA CYS A 56 9.37 -0.81 -24.51
C CYS A 56 8.71 -0.12 -23.31
N PHE A 57 7.47 0.37 -23.45
CA PHE A 57 6.73 0.98 -22.36
C PHE A 57 6.46 -0.02 -21.22
N TYR A 58 6.02 -1.24 -21.55
CA TYR A 58 5.81 -2.28 -20.54
C TYR A 58 7.10 -2.62 -19.80
N ALA A 59 8.21 -2.82 -20.52
CA ALA A 59 9.50 -3.14 -19.91
C ALA A 59 9.98 -2.02 -18.97
N ALA A 60 9.92 -0.76 -19.41
CA ALA A 60 10.30 0.38 -18.59
C ALA A 60 9.41 0.56 -17.35
N SER A 61 8.10 0.33 -17.49
CA SER A 61 7.15 0.40 -16.37
C SER A 61 7.43 -0.68 -15.33
N TRP A 62 7.78 -1.88 -15.78
CA TRP A 62 8.17 -2.99 -14.90
C TRP A 62 9.48 -2.68 -14.17
N GLU A 63 10.51 -2.21 -14.89
CA GLU A 63 11.79 -1.82 -14.31
C GLU A 63 11.63 -0.73 -13.25
N ASN A 64 10.86 0.33 -13.55
CA ASN A 64 10.60 1.38 -12.56
C ASN A 64 9.82 0.84 -11.34
N SER A 65 8.90 -0.09 -11.54
CA SER A 65 8.17 -0.71 -10.43
C SER A 65 9.09 -1.48 -9.49
N LEU A 66 10.17 -2.08 -10.02
CA LEU A 66 11.20 -2.73 -9.21
C LEU A 66 12.10 -1.72 -8.49
N MET A 67 12.38 -0.56 -9.09
CA MET A 67 13.14 0.51 -8.41
C MET A 67 12.44 1.04 -7.16
N MET A 68 11.11 0.91 -7.04
CA MET A 68 10.42 1.24 -5.78
C MET A 68 10.88 0.36 -4.61
N LEU A 69 11.47 -0.82 -4.86
CA LEU A 69 12.06 -1.62 -3.78
C LEU A 69 13.27 -0.94 -3.14
N ASP A 70 13.99 -0.07 -3.87
CA ASP A 70 15.13 0.68 -3.32
C ASP A 70 14.67 1.70 -2.27
N LEU A 71 13.38 2.09 -2.26
CA LEU A 71 12.83 2.99 -1.25
C LEU A 71 12.80 2.36 0.15
N TYR A 72 12.82 1.03 0.28
CA TYR A 72 12.84 0.38 1.59
C TYR A 72 14.10 0.68 2.39
N ASP A 73 15.24 0.83 1.72
CA ASP A 73 16.50 1.20 2.38
C ASP A 73 16.42 2.64 2.90
N TYR A 74 15.87 3.57 2.10
CA TYR A 74 15.66 4.96 2.53
C TYR A 74 14.65 5.06 3.68
N ASP A 75 13.56 4.29 3.64
CA ASP A 75 12.58 4.19 4.73
C ASP A 75 13.23 3.74 6.05
N LEU A 76 14.18 2.81 5.99
CA LEU A 76 14.90 2.35 7.17
C LEU A 76 15.82 3.44 7.74
N GLU A 77 16.55 4.15 6.88
CA GLU A 77 17.39 5.30 7.28
C GLU A 77 16.54 6.39 7.94
N CYS A 78 15.44 6.79 7.31
CA CYS A 78 14.51 7.78 7.86
C CYS A 78 13.93 7.34 9.21
N TRP A 79 13.61 6.06 9.39
CA TRP A 79 13.13 5.55 10.68
C TRP A 79 14.18 5.70 11.80
N VAL A 80 15.46 5.49 11.50
CA VAL A 80 16.55 5.68 12.48
C VAL A 80 16.59 7.13 12.96
N GLU A 81 16.51 8.09 12.03
CA GLU A 81 16.52 9.52 12.35
C GLU A 81 15.24 9.94 13.10
N MET A 82 14.06 9.51 12.64
CA MET A 82 12.80 9.77 13.34
C MET A 82 12.80 9.24 14.78
N LYS A 83 13.40 8.06 15.00
CA LYS A 83 13.55 7.49 16.34
C LYS A 83 14.49 8.33 17.20
N ALA A 84 15.58 8.85 16.63
CA ALA A 84 16.48 9.79 17.33
C ALA A 84 15.75 11.09 17.73
N GLU A 85 14.79 11.52 16.90
CA GLU A 85 13.87 12.64 17.17
C GLU A 85 12.69 12.27 18.10
N GLY A 86 12.71 11.09 18.71
CA GLY A 86 11.73 10.66 19.73
C GLY A 86 10.44 10.06 19.18
N CYS A 87 10.39 9.61 17.92
CA CYS A 87 9.27 8.80 17.43
C CYS A 87 9.32 7.38 17.99
N GLU A 88 8.14 6.79 18.20
CA GLU A 88 7.94 5.46 18.72
C GLU A 88 6.96 4.67 17.85
N LYS A 89 7.26 3.37 17.65
CA LYS A 89 6.29 2.44 17.07
C LYS A 89 5.38 1.91 18.18
N THR A 90 4.08 2.06 18.00
CA THR A 90 3.05 1.45 18.84
C THR A 90 2.42 0.28 18.10
N TYR A 91 1.92 -0.72 18.83
CA TYR A 91 1.46 -1.97 18.23
C TYR A 91 0.04 -2.27 18.67
N LEU A 92 -0.82 -2.59 17.70
CA LEU A 92 -2.11 -3.22 17.94
C LEU A 92 -1.91 -4.60 18.56
N SER A 93 -2.85 -5.01 19.41
CA SER A 93 -2.86 -6.38 19.91
C SER A 93 -3.16 -7.38 18.78
N PRO A 94 -2.72 -8.64 18.88
CA PRO A 94 -3.12 -9.68 17.93
C PRO A 94 -4.65 -9.81 17.79
N GLU A 95 -5.37 -9.60 18.89
CA GLU A 95 -6.83 -9.59 18.94
C GLU A 95 -7.42 -8.45 18.09
N ASP A 96 -6.92 -7.22 18.27
CA ASP A 96 -7.36 -6.06 17.47
C ASP A 96 -7.07 -6.25 15.98
N VAL A 97 -5.90 -6.81 15.64
CA VAL A 97 -5.53 -7.11 14.25
C VAL A 97 -6.48 -8.15 13.64
N SER A 98 -6.87 -9.17 14.42
CA SER A 98 -7.83 -10.18 13.99
C SER A 98 -9.21 -9.58 13.77
N GLU A 99 -9.69 -8.73 14.68
CA GLU A 99 -10.97 -8.03 14.55
C GLU A 99 -10.99 -7.13 13.31
N PHE A 100 -9.91 -6.38 13.09
CA PHE A 100 -9.77 -5.53 11.91
C PHE A 100 -9.88 -6.33 10.60
N ARG A 101 -9.27 -7.52 10.55
CA ARG A 101 -9.36 -8.41 9.39
C ARG A 101 -10.78 -8.89 9.13
N MET A 102 -11.53 -9.27 10.18
CA MET A 102 -12.92 -9.71 10.01
C MET A 102 -13.79 -8.61 9.40
N VAL A 103 -13.67 -7.38 9.94
CA VAL A 103 -14.39 -6.22 9.41
C VAL A 103 -14.00 -5.93 7.95
N ALA A 104 -12.72 -6.06 7.60
CA ALA A 104 -12.26 -5.87 6.23
C ALA A 104 -12.88 -6.90 5.26
N VAL A 105 -12.96 -8.17 5.66
CA VAL A 105 -13.55 -9.24 4.83
C VAL A 105 -15.05 -9.00 4.60
N GLU A 106 -15.80 -8.59 5.62
CA GLU A 106 -17.21 -8.23 5.48
C GLU A 106 -17.40 -7.05 4.52
N LEU A 107 -16.55 -6.02 4.64
CA LEU A 107 -16.57 -4.87 3.73
C LEU A 107 -16.25 -5.27 2.28
N TRP A 108 -15.33 -6.21 2.08
CA TRP A 108 -15.05 -6.73 0.75
C TRP A 108 -16.27 -7.42 0.17
N ASP A 109 -17.00 -8.23 0.93
CA ASP A 109 -18.23 -8.86 0.43
C ASP A 109 -19.30 -7.82 0.04
N GLU A 110 -19.44 -6.73 0.81
CA GLU A 110 -20.32 -5.61 0.45
C GLU A 110 -19.86 -4.91 -0.84
N ILE A 111 -18.55 -4.68 -1.02
CA ILE A 111 -17.99 -4.06 -2.22
C ILE A 111 -18.16 -4.96 -3.44
N GLY A 112 -17.96 -6.27 -3.27
CA GLY A 112 -18.11 -7.27 -4.33
C GLY A 112 -19.55 -7.36 -4.82
N ALA A 113 -20.53 -7.23 -3.92
CA ALA A 113 -21.94 -7.24 -4.28
C ALA A 113 -22.37 -6.05 -5.17
N LYS A 114 -21.57 -4.98 -5.24
CA LYS A 114 -21.90 -3.75 -6.00
C LYS A 114 -21.61 -3.85 -7.50
N ASP A 115 -20.66 -4.68 -7.92
CA ASP A 115 -20.24 -4.75 -9.32
C ASP A 115 -19.60 -6.12 -9.67
N PRO A 116 -19.90 -6.73 -10.84
CA PRO A 116 -19.33 -8.02 -11.22
C PRO A 116 -17.80 -8.06 -11.35
N ILE A 117 -17.15 -6.95 -11.72
CA ILE A 117 -15.68 -6.85 -11.77
C ILE A 117 -15.14 -6.82 -10.36
N ASN A 118 -15.75 -6.06 -9.45
CA ASN A 118 -15.37 -6.06 -8.03
C ASN A 118 -15.50 -7.46 -7.41
N ALA A 119 -16.63 -8.14 -7.65
CA ALA A 119 -16.84 -9.51 -7.17
C ALA A 119 -15.72 -10.44 -7.63
N LYS A 120 -15.35 -10.38 -8.91
CA LYS A 120 -14.26 -11.18 -9.48
C LYS A 120 -12.91 -10.86 -8.82
N LEU A 121 -12.59 -9.59 -8.63
CA LEU A 121 -11.32 -9.17 -8.00
C LEU A 121 -11.24 -9.63 -6.54
N ILE A 122 -12.34 -9.53 -5.79
CA ILE A 122 -12.38 -9.98 -4.39
C ILE A 122 -12.22 -11.50 -4.28
N VAL A 123 -12.79 -12.28 -5.19
CA VAL A 123 -12.55 -13.73 -5.25
C VAL A 123 -11.07 -14.02 -5.47
N ILE A 124 -10.44 -13.39 -6.48
CA ILE A 124 -9.01 -13.56 -6.75
C ILE A 124 -8.16 -13.20 -5.52
N LEU A 125 -8.49 -12.09 -4.85
CA LEU A 125 -7.78 -11.65 -3.66
C LEU A 125 -7.93 -12.66 -2.50
N LYS A 126 -9.15 -13.15 -2.24
CA LYS A 126 -9.42 -14.14 -1.20
C LYS A 126 -8.69 -15.45 -1.48
N ASP A 127 -8.75 -15.95 -2.71
CA ASP A 127 -8.04 -17.17 -3.11
C ASP A 127 -6.53 -17.03 -2.89
N TYR A 128 -5.93 -15.91 -3.32
CA TYR A 128 -4.51 -15.65 -3.11
C TYR A 128 -4.12 -15.56 -1.64
N MET A 129 -4.96 -14.92 -0.81
CA MET A 129 -4.73 -14.84 0.63
C MET A 129 -4.85 -16.20 1.32
N THR A 130 -5.77 -17.07 0.87
CA THR A 130 -5.86 -18.46 1.32
C THR A 130 -4.60 -19.24 0.95
N ASP A 131 -4.09 -19.10 -0.28
CA ASP A 131 -2.84 -19.76 -0.72
C ASP A 131 -1.62 -19.33 0.13
N LEU A 132 -1.62 -18.08 0.60
CA LEU A 132 -0.61 -17.54 1.50
C LEU A 132 -0.83 -17.90 2.99
N GLY A 133 -1.94 -18.57 3.33
CA GLY A 133 -2.28 -18.97 4.70
C GLY A 133 -2.82 -17.85 5.59
N TYR A 134 -3.39 -16.78 4.99
CA TYR A 134 -4.03 -15.69 5.75
C TYR A 134 -5.50 -15.98 6.11
N PHE A 135 -6.12 -16.95 5.43
CA PHE A 135 -7.44 -17.49 5.69
C PHE A 135 -7.36 -19.00 5.89
N ASP A 136 -8.24 -19.53 6.75
CA ASP A 136 -8.43 -20.97 6.97
C ASP A 136 -9.32 -21.61 5.91
#